data_AF-A0A519M5F4-F1
#
_entry.id   AF-A0A519M5F4-F1
#
_cell.length_a   1.000
_cell.length_b   1.000
_cell.length_c   1.000
_cell.angle_alpha   90.00
_cell.angle_beta   90.00
_cell.angle_gamma   90.00
#
_symmetry.space_group_name_H-M   'P 1'
#
loop_
_entity.id
_entity.type
_entity.pdbx_description
1 polymer ?
#
loop_
_entity_poly.entity_id
_entity_poly.type
_entity_poly.pdbx_seq_one_letter_code
_entity_poly.pdbx_strand_id
1 'polypeptide(L)'
;FKVVKDSMTEGHNIYVRGFGSFVNKKRARKVARNISKNTSLIIDEHYIPSFKPSKTFVAKIKGSKKVVGEVAPKAKAPKAKKAKS
;
A
#
# COMPACT_ATOMS: atom_id res chain seq x y z
N PHE A 1 -19.13 1.92 -5.08
CA PHE A 1 -17.97 2.53 -4.38
C PHE A 1 -18.10 4.04 -4.15
N LYS A 2 -19.31 4.61 -4.07
CA LYS A 2 -19.50 6.05 -3.82
C LYS A 2 -19.12 6.42 -2.38
N VAL A 3 -19.69 5.71 -1.41
CA VAL A 3 -19.41 5.83 0.04
C VAL A 3 -17.91 5.83 0.37
N VAL A 4 -17.13 4.94 -0.23
CA VAL A 4 -15.67 4.87 0.02
C VAL A 4 -14.95 6.14 -0.46
N LYS A 5 -15.35 6.67 -1.62
CA LYS A 5 -14.75 7.90 -2.16
C LYS A 5 -15.11 9.10 -1.28
N ASP A 6 -16.39 9.24 -0.95
CA ASP A 6 -16.91 10.37 -0.18
C ASP A 6 -16.28 10.41 1.22
N SER A 7 -16.27 9.29 1.95
CA SER A 7 -15.64 9.22 3.27
C SER A 7 -14.12 9.50 3.23
N MET A 8 -13.42 9.04 2.17
CA MET A 8 -11.98 9.34 2.04
C MET A 8 -11.73 10.80 1.67
N THR A 9 -12.61 11.46 0.89
CA THR A 9 -12.49 12.90 0.62
C THR A 9 -12.76 13.75 1.86
N GLU A 10 -13.61 13.26 2.77
CA GLU A 10 -13.86 13.88 4.09
C GLU A 10 -12.71 13.64 5.09
N GLY A 11 -11.70 12.83 4.73
CA GLY A 11 -10.55 12.53 5.58
C GLY A 11 -10.75 11.35 6.53
N HIS A 12 -11.86 10.63 6.42
CA HIS A 12 -12.13 9.45 7.23
C HIS A 12 -11.45 8.19 6.67
N ASN A 13 -10.87 7.40 7.57
CA ASN A 13 -10.28 6.10 7.23
C ASN A 13 -11.33 5.00 7.32
N ILE A 14 -11.27 4.02 6.41
CA ILE A 14 -12.26 2.94 6.31
C ILE A 14 -11.57 1.60 6.57
N TYR A 15 -12.16 0.79 7.46
CA TYR A 15 -11.64 -0.52 7.81
C TYR A 15 -12.67 -1.60 7.47
N VAL A 16 -12.35 -2.46 6.50
CA VAL A 16 -13.22 -3.55 6.06
C VAL A 16 -12.67 -4.87 6.60
N ARG A 17 -13.39 -5.48 7.54
CA ARG A 17 -13.00 -6.74 8.20
C ARG A 17 -12.79 -7.83 7.14
N GLY A 18 -11.64 -8.50 7.20
CA GLY A 18 -11.31 -9.61 6.29
C GLY A 18 -10.89 -9.20 4.86
N PHE A 19 -11.05 -7.92 4.49
CA PHE A 19 -10.66 -7.38 3.18
C PHE A 19 -9.41 -6.50 3.27
N GLY A 20 -9.48 -5.37 3.98
CA GLY A 20 -8.37 -4.43 4.10
C GLY A 20 -8.79 -3.07 4.65
N SER A 21 -7.88 -2.11 4.60
CA SER A 21 -8.09 -0.74 5.09
C SER A 21 -7.82 0.27 3.99
N PHE A 22 -8.64 1.30 3.90
CA PHE A 22 -8.39 2.47 3.07
C PHE A 22 -8.02 3.64 4.00
N VAL A 23 -6.84 4.22 3.76
CA VAL A 23 -6.25 5.22 4.65
C VAL A 23 -5.69 6.37 3.84
N ASN A 24 -5.92 7.60 4.29
CA ASN A 24 -5.27 8.78 3.74
C ASN A 24 -3.90 8.97 4.41
N LYS A 25 -2.82 8.87 3.62
CA LYS A 25 -1.46 9.06 4.12
C LYS A 25 -0.98 10.46 3.83
N LYS A 26 -0.54 11.17 4.87
CA LYS A 26 0.14 12.46 4.72
C LYS A 26 1.53 12.25 4.11
N ARG A 27 1.86 13.04 3.10
CA ARG A 27 3.21 13.15 2.55
C ARG A 27 3.76 14.52 2.91
N ALA A 28 4.97 14.51 3.48
CA ALA A 28 5.71 15.73 3.76
C ALA A 28 6.17 16.37 2.44
N ARG A 29 6.36 17.69 2.49
CA ARG A 29 6.91 18.47 1.39
C ARG A 29 8.28 17.92 1.00
N LYS A 30 8.55 17.82 -0.30
CA LYS A 30 9.85 17.39 -0.82
C LYS A 30 10.23 18.15 -2.07
N VAL A 31 11.53 18.29 -2.29
CA VAL A 31 12.07 18.80 -3.55
C VAL A 31 12.25 17.61 -4.50
N ALA A 32 11.64 17.68 -5.67
CA ALA A 32 11.78 16.73 -6.77
C ALA A 32 12.47 17.41 -7.95
N ARG A 33 12.87 16.61 -8.94
CA ARG A 33 13.50 17.11 -10.18
C ARG A 33 12.66 16.69 -11.37
N ASN A 34 12.35 17.65 -12.25
CA ASN A 34 11.81 17.33 -13.56
C ASN A 34 12.97 16.98 -14.50
N ILE A 35 13.06 15.70 -14.88
CA ILE A 35 14.17 15.18 -15.69
C ILE A 35 14.20 15.83 -17.08
N SER A 36 13.03 16.06 -17.70
CA SER A 36 12.93 16.60 -19.05
C SER A 36 13.28 18.09 -19.14
N LYS A 37 12.97 18.87 -18.09
CA LYS A 37 13.19 20.33 -18.06
C LYS A 37 14.45 20.75 -17.30
N ASN A 38 15.17 19.78 -16.73
CA ASN A 38 16.34 20.01 -15.86
C ASN A 38 16.09 21.03 -14.73
N THR A 39 14.86 21.11 -14.22
CA THR A 39 14.46 22.06 -13.18
C THR A 39 14.10 21.35 -11.88
N SER A 40 14.34 22.04 -10.77
CA SER A 40 13.89 21.64 -9.44
C SER A 40 12.43 22.05 -9.25
N LEU A 41 11.61 21.14 -8.72
CA LEU A 41 10.19 21.36 -8.44
C LEU A 41 9.91 21.03 -6.98
N ILE A 42 9.22 21.94 -6.30
CA ILE A 42 8.80 21.75 -4.93
C ILE A 42 7.43 21.07 -4.95
N ILE A 43 7.33 19.91 -4.29
CA ILE A 43 6.06 19.20 -4.10
C ILE A 43 5.62 19.45 -2.67
N ASP A 44 4.52 20.19 -2.51
CA ASP A 44 3.97 20.56 -1.21
C ASP A 44 3.37 19.37 -0.45
N GLU A 45 3.02 19.62 0.82
CA GLU A 45 2.36 18.63 1.65
C GLU A 45 1.00 18.27 1.06
N HIS A 46 0.76 16.97 0.87
CA HIS A 46 -0.50 16.47 0.33
C HIS A 46 -0.83 15.11 0.90
N TYR A 47 -2.11 14.73 0.77
CA TYR A 47 -2.60 13.42 1.17
C TYR A 47 -2.73 12.50 -0.04
N ILE A 48 -2.38 11.23 0.14
CA ILE A 48 -2.60 10.20 -0.88
C ILE A 48 -3.49 9.07 -0.33
N PRO A 49 -4.47 8.58 -1.09
CA PRO A 49 -5.23 7.41 -0.71
C PRO A 49 -4.34 6.17 -0.77
N SER A 50 -4.45 5.27 0.22
CA SER A 50 -3.68 4.03 0.27
C SER A 50 -4.56 2.87 0.75
N PHE A 51 -4.64 1.83 -0.08
CA PHE A 51 -5.27 0.57 0.30
C PHE A 51 -4.24 -0.40 0.93
N LYS A 52 -4.54 -0.90 2.11
CA LYS A 52 -3.75 -1.90 2.83
C LYS A 52 -4.57 -3.20 2.92
N PRO A 53 -4.30 -4.21 2.06
CA PRO A 53 -5.04 -5.46 2.12
C PRO A 53 -4.77 -6.21 3.42
N SER A 54 -5.79 -6.90 3.92
CA SER A 54 -5.69 -7.72 5.11
C SER A 54 -4.87 -8.98 4.86
N LYS A 55 -4.25 -9.51 5.93
CA LYS A 55 -3.47 -10.76 5.85
C LYS A 55 -4.32 -11.93 5.31
N THR A 56 -5.58 -12.01 5.73
CA THR A 56 -6.53 -13.04 5.30
C THR A 56 -6.84 -12.94 3.82
N PHE A 57 -7.06 -11.73 3.30
CA PHE A 57 -7.32 -11.50 1.88
C PHE A 57 -6.12 -11.89 1.02
N VAL A 58 -4.92 -11.47 1.41
CA VAL A 58 -3.68 -11.83 0.71
C VAL A 58 -3.44 -13.34 0.73
N ALA A 59 -3.70 -14.02 1.85
CA ALA A 59 -3.57 -15.46 1.94
C ALA A 59 -4.54 -16.19 0.99
N LYS A 60 -5.80 -15.75 0.92
CA LYS A 60 -6.81 -16.30 0.01
C LYS A 60 -6.39 -16.15 -1.46
N ILE A 61 -5.88 -14.98 -1.86
CA ILE A 61 -5.42 -14.76 -3.25
C ILE A 61 -4.25 -15.68 -3.59
N LYS A 62 -3.28 -15.82 -2.68
CA LYS A 62 -2.12 -16.70 -2.90
C LYS A 62 -2.47 -18.18 -3.00
N GLY A 63 -3.54 -18.62 -2.35
CA GLY A 63 -4.04 -20.00 -2.45
C GLY A 63 -5.00 -20.23 -3.63
N SER A 64 -5.32 -19.20 -4.41
CA SER A 64 -6.32 -19.30 -5.48
C SER A 64 -5.73 -19.86 -6.77
N LYS A 65 -6.14 -21.09 -7.14
CA LYS A 65 -5.71 -21.79 -8.37
C LYS A 65 -5.96 -21.01 -9.68
N LYS A 66 -6.93 -20.08 -9.69
CA LYS A 66 -7.29 -19.26 -10.86
C LYS A 66 -6.35 -18.08 -11.11
N VAL A 67 -5.64 -17.61 -10.08
CA VAL A 67 -4.78 -16.42 -10.14
C VAL A 67 -3.30 -16.81 -10.17
N VAL A 68 -2.96 -17.96 -9.59
CA VAL A 68 -1.64 -18.57 -9.67
C VAL A 68 -1.56 -19.39 -10.96
N GLY A 69 -1.57 -18.72 -12.10
CA GLY A 69 -0.95 -19.26 -13.30
C GLY A 69 0.55 -19.26 -13.05
N GLU A 70 1.11 -20.43 -12.76
CA GLU A 70 2.54 -20.76 -12.80
C GLU A 70 3.51 -19.64 -12.39
N VAL A 71 3.57 -19.32 -11.08
CA VAL A 71 4.76 -18.66 -10.53
C VAL A 71 5.17 -19.36 -9.26
N ALA A 72 6.28 -20.09 -9.37
CA ALA A 72 6.93 -20.83 -8.30
C ALA A 72 7.03 -20.00 -7.01
N PRO A 73 6.86 -20.63 -5.84
CA PRO A 73 6.93 -19.93 -4.57
C PRO A 73 8.35 -19.40 -4.34
N LYS A 74 8.57 -18.09 -4.50
CA LYS A 74 9.75 -17.44 -3.88
C LYS A 74 9.60 -17.58 -2.38
N ALA A 75 10.39 -18.51 -1.83
CA ALA A 75 10.57 -18.74 -0.41
C ALA A 75 10.72 -17.40 0.31
N LYS A 76 9.86 -17.15 1.30
CA LYS A 76 10.18 -16.14 2.31
C LYS A 76 11.37 -16.68 3.07
N ALA A 77 12.54 -16.10 2.85
CA ALA A 77 13.71 -16.29 3.68
C ALA A 77 13.30 -16.22 5.16
N PRO A 78 13.71 -17.17 6.01
CA PRO A 78 13.43 -17.11 7.42
C PRO A 78 14.04 -15.81 7.96
N LYS A 79 13.23 -14.97 8.62
CA LYS A 79 13.76 -13.89 9.44
C LYS A 79 14.66 -14.54 10.47
N ALA A 80 15.96 -14.35 10.32
CA ALA A 80 16.95 -14.73 11.32
C ALA A 80 16.50 -14.19 12.68
N LYS A 81 16.20 -15.08 13.62
CA LYS A 81 16.29 -14.75 15.03
C LYS A 81 17.76 -14.40 15.26
N LYS A 82 18.08 -13.11 15.46
CA LYS A 82 19.33 -12.75 16.13
C LYS A 82 19.24 -13.32 17.55
N ALA A 83 20.01 -14.37 17.78
CA ALA A 83 20.35 -14.86 19.11
C ALA A 83 21.81 -14.48 19.38
N LYS A 84 22.10 -14.23 20.66
CA LYS A 84 23.40 -13.92 21.30
C LYS A 84 23.89 -12.47 21.14
N SER A 85 24.43 -11.81 22.17
CA SER A 85 24.85 -12.21 23.53
C SER A 85 24.49 -11.15 24.54
#